data_AF-A0A426U0M1-F1
#
_entry.id   AF-A0A426U0M1-F1
#
_cell.length_a   1.000
_cell.length_b   1.000
_cell.length_c   1.000
_cell.angle_alpha   90.00
_cell.angle_beta   90.00
_cell.angle_gamma   90.00
#
_symmetry.space_group_name_H-M   'P 1'
#
loop_
_entity.id
_entity.type
_entity.pdbx_description
1 polymer ?
#
loop_
_entity_poly.entity_id
_entity_poly.type
_entity_poly.pdbx_seq_one_letter_code
_entity_poly.pdbx_strand_id
1 'polypeptide(L)'
;MHKHTPPPPDDDALEQRYQQILADGRSLPVAEQARLVAALAANLAASVSSPPPPPPPSPTPAPPVLLTSPLFDLIQRETNPLALIAPNGFDPTIGRARYRFDLAGAREAAATNHWDKQHAERKLHEHREGQGKPKLGLVHGFKYDELMVGNGKHGAGWGLVVCAQDSAALLLALWPLLELRCEQQGFALPLKPRKDETCGAWLRRVVGDDKLNAPFKAAVPVFLFDASQGAMGETYNQWLVRHGLGSDAGPVDPTRGIPFYLLLAGRPGPRAAGDAHIPFALQYNLDIFWGVGRLCFTDAAGEHRYAAYTAYAQAAVRAETGKMAQRARELVYFGPRHKLDIATELSTTELIAPLFAGVDGHAPFAARFAFATRAYLEDAAQRTTLDRLLRGQEGQPAVLFSAGHGIDLPRHHPDLLAQQGALLCSDWSGYGLARREHWFTGDDLAEDAQVEGMIAVVFACFGVGCPQYDSFRTHRDEPPTSLAPYAFVAQLPQRLLERGALAVIGHVDRAWSYAFRDEVLNVPRQTQAFEDLLSRILDGKRLGEATDPFNLRQGLTAVHLVELLDKYPQAKNNPDYELERIGPRWIAFNDARAYALLGDPAVRIVADKKGDAGDGFP
;
A
#
# COMPACT_ATOMS: atom_id res chain seq x y z
N MET A 1 -74.97 2.57 -2.28
CA MET A 1 -73.71 3.34 -2.22
C MET A 1 -72.53 2.38 -2.26
N HIS A 2 -72.16 1.90 -3.45
CA HIS A 2 -70.88 1.23 -3.65
C HIS A 2 -69.81 2.32 -3.81
N LYS A 3 -68.86 2.38 -2.87
CA LYS A 3 -67.70 3.26 -2.95
C LYS A 3 -66.73 2.66 -3.97
N HIS A 4 -66.56 3.35 -5.10
CA HIS A 4 -65.49 3.11 -6.06
C HIS A 4 -64.13 3.26 -5.36
N THR A 5 -63.39 2.17 -5.26
CA THR A 5 -61.95 2.20 -5.04
C THR A 5 -61.30 2.66 -6.35
N PRO A 6 -60.41 3.67 -6.35
CA PRO A 6 -59.72 4.06 -7.58
C PRO A 6 -58.84 2.91 -8.08
N PRO A 7 -58.72 2.73 -9.42
CA PRO A 7 -57.81 1.73 -9.97
C PRO A 7 -56.37 2.00 -9.51
N PRO A 8 -55.52 0.95 -9.43
CA PRO A 8 -54.10 1.14 -9.15
C PRO A 8 -53.51 2.14 -10.16
N PRO A 9 -52.56 2.99 -9.73
CA PRO A 9 -51.99 3.99 -10.61
C PRO A 9 -51.41 3.31 -11.84
N ASP A 10 -51.75 3.87 -13.01
CA ASP A 10 -51.17 3.53 -14.30
C ASP A 10 -49.64 3.60 -14.18
N ASP A 11 -48.93 2.52 -14.49
CA ASP A 11 -47.48 2.43 -14.36
C ASP A 11 -46.79 3.57 -15.16
N ASP A 12 -47.42 4.02 -16.24
CA ASP A 12 -46.99 5.16 -17.04
C ASP A 12 -47.10 6.51 -16.31
N ALA A 13 -48.07 6.66 -15.39
CA ALA A 13 -48.23 7.87 -14.58
C ALA A 13 -47.25 7.92 -13.40
N LEU A 14 -46.86 6.75 -12.87
CA LEU A 14 -45.78 6.61 -11.89
C LEU A 14 -44.43 6.88 -12.54
N GLU A 15 -44.21 6.37 -13.75
CA GLU A 15 -43.01 6.61 -14.54
C GLU A 15 -42.89 8.09 -14.93
N GLN A 16 -43.96 8.74 -15.40
CA GLN A 16 -43.92 10.19 -15.67
C GLN A 16 -43.63 11.02 -14.42
N ARG A 17 -44.19 10.64 -13.27
CA ARG A 17 -43.93 11.32 -12.00
C ARG A 17 -42.51 11.05 -11.49
N TYR A 18 -41.96 9.87 -11.76
CA TYR A 18 -40.58 9.48 -11.50
C TYR A 18 -39.60 10.31 -12.36
N GLN A 19 -39.86 10.42 -13.66
CA GLN A 19 -39.08 11.25 -14.58
C GLN A 19 -39.14 12.74 -14.19
N GLN A 20 -40.28 13.22 -13.70
CA GLN A 20 -40.42 14.59 -13.18
C GLN A 20 -39.60 14.84 -11.91
N ILE A 21 -39.57 13.87 -10.97
CA ILE A 21 -38.79 13.97 -9.71
C ILE A 21 -37.28 13.91 -9.97
N LEU A 22 -36.85 13.10 -10.94
CA LEU A 22 -35.46 13.02 -11.40
C LEU A 22 -35.04 14.32 -12.11
N ALA A 23 -35.89 14.88 -12.96
CA ALA A 23 -35.64 16.16 -13.62
C ALA A 23 -35.51 17.33 -12.63
N ASP A 24 -36.19 17.25 -11.48
CA ASP A 24 -36.15 18.25 -10.41
C ASP A 24 -34.99 18.06 -9.39
N GLY A 25 -34.16 17.02 -9.56
CA GLY A 25 -32.92 16.82 -8.78
C GLY A 25 -33.12 16.54 -7.28
N ARG A 26 -34.27 15.99 -6.87
CA ARG A 26 -34.55 15.68 -5.45
C ARG A 26 -34.36 14.19 -5.15
N SER A 27 -33.73 13.87 -4.03
CA SER A 27 -33.66 12.50 -3.50
C SER A 27 -35.02 12.05 -2.95
N LEU A 28 -35.39 10.79 -3.21
CA LEU A 28 -36.65 10.21 -2.74
C LEU A 28 -36.70 10.14 -1.21
N PRO A 29 -37.84 10.45 -0.57
CA PRO A 29 -37.99 10.26 0.87
C PRO A 29 -37.75 8.79 1.28
N VAL A 30 -37.08 8.59 2.42
CA VAL A 30 -36.71 7.26 2.96
C VAL A 30 -37.90 6.29 3.04
N ALA A 31 -39.11 6.80 3.27
CA ALA A 31 -40.33 6.00 3.33
C ALA A 31 -40.77 5.41 1.97
N GLU A 32 -40.47 6.07 0.86
CA GLU A 32 -40.74 5.55 -0.49
C GLU A 32 -39.64 4.56 -0.92
N GLN A 33 -38.39 4.83 -0.56
CA GLN A 33 -37.29 3.88 -0.76
C GLN A 33 -37.57 2.54 -0.05
N ALA A 34 -38.05 2.59 1.20
CA ALA A 34 -38.44 1.40 1.96
C ALA A 34 -39.62 0.63 1.33
N ARG A 35 -40.57 1.32 0.69
CA ARG A 35 -41.70 0.68 -0.01
C ARG A 35 -41.27 -0.04 -1.29
N LEU A 36 -40.37 0.56 -2.06
CA LEU A 36 -39.80 -0.06 -3.26
C LEU A 36 -39.01 -1.33 -2.91
N VAL A 37 -38.22 -1.29 -1.83
CA VAL A 37 -37.48 -2.45 -1.34
C VAL A 37 -38.43 -3.56 -0.84
N ALA A 38 -39.52 -3.21 -0.15
CA ALA A 38 -40.52 -4.18 0.31
C ALA A 38 -41.25 -4.87 -0.86
N ALA A 39 -41.56 -4.12 -1.94
CA ALA A 39 -42.16 -4.68 -3.15
C ALA A 39 -41.20 -5.63 -3.88
N LEU A 40 -39.91 -5.31 -3.90
CA LEU A 40 -38.87 -6.16 -4.51
C LEU A 40 -38.67 -7.47 -3.73
N ALA A 41 -38.68 -7.39 -2.39
CA ALA A 41 -38.58 -8.57 -1.52
C ALA A 41 -39.79 -9.51 -1.66
N ALA A 42 -41.00 -8.95 -1.86
CA ALA A 42 -42.21 -9.74 -2.12
C ALA A 42 -42.15 -10.49 -3.45
N ASN A 43 -41.55 -9.90 -4.50
CA ASN A 43 -41.34 -10.56 -5.79
C ASN A 43 -40.30 -11.69 -5.73
N LEU A 44 -39.30 -11.60 -4.84
CA LEU A 44 -38.36 -12.69 -4.59
C LEU A 44 -38.98 -13.84 -3.79
N ALA A 45 -39.90 -13.55 -2.88
CA ALA A 45 -40.58 -14.59 -2.09
C ALA A 45 -41.53 -15.45 -2.95
N ALA A 46 -42.07 -14.90 -4.04
CA ALA A 46 -42.94 -15.62 -4.96
C ALA A 46 -42.20 -16.63 -5.88
N SER A 47 -40.86 -16.57 -5.97
CA SER A 47 -40.06 -17.50 -6.78
C SER A 47 -39.58 -18.75 -6.02
N VAL A 48 -39.87 -18.84 -4.72
CA VAL A 48 -39.52 -19.99 -3.86
C VAL A 48 -40.81 -20.70 -3.41
N SER A 49 -41.52 -21.33 -4.34
CA SER A 49 -42.54 -22.31 -3.98
C SER A 49 -42.38 -23.60 -4.79
N SER A 50 -41.39 -24.40 -4.41
CA SER A 50 -41.33 -25.83 -4.74
C SER A 50 -40.66 -26.57 -3.58
N PRO A 51 -41.15 -27.76 -3.20
CA PRO A 51 -40.65 -28.48 -2.04
C PRO A 51 -39.23 -29.03 -2.29
N PRO A 52 -38.41 -29.18 -1.24
CA PRO A 52 -36.99 -29.49 -1.39
C PRO A 52 -36.76 -30.97 -1.78
N PRO A 53 -35.80 -31.28 -2.66
CA PRO A 53 -35.32 -32.65 -2.88
C PRO A 53 -34.37 -33.09 -1.73
N PRO A 54 -34.14 -34.40 -1.55
CA PRO A 54 -33.25 -34.92 -0.50
C PRO A 54 -31.79 -34.48 -0.72
N PRO A 55 -30.97 -34.42 0.36
CA PRO A 55 -29.63 -33.83 0.29
C PRO A 55 -28.66 -34.67 -0.55
N PRO A 56 -27.87 -34.07 -1.46
CA PRO A 56 -26.79 -34.75 -2.17
C PRO A 56 -25.48 -34.78 -1.35
N PRO A 57 -24.53 -35.67 -1.71
CA PRO A 57 -23.23 -35.79 -1.04
C PRO A 57 -22.32 -34.56 -1.25
N SER A 58 -21.29 -34.46 -0.39
CA SER A 58 -20.34 -33.35 -0.19
C SER A 58 -19.93 -32.55 -1.44
N PRO A 59 -19.78 -31.21 -1.35
CA PRO A 59 -19.68 -30.35 -2.51
C PRO A 59 -18.31 -30.41 -3.20
N THR A 60 -18.32 -30.82 -4.45
CA THR A 60 -17.35 -30.39 -5.46
C THR A 60 -17.60 -28.90 -5.74
N PRO A 61 -16.58 -28.03 -5.86
CA PRO A 61 -16.79 -26.61 -6.12
C PRO A 61 -17.50 -26.40 -7.46
N ALA A 62 -18.71 -25.84 -7.42
CA ALA A 62 -19.39 -25.36 -8.61
C ALA A 62 -18.75 -24.02 -9.05
N PRO A 63 -18.60 -23.77 -10.36
CA PRO A 63 -18.15 -22.46 -10.83
C PRO A 63 -19.13 -21.36 -10.39
N PRO A 64 -18.65 -20.14 -10.09
CA PRO A 64 -19.50 -19.06 -9.62
C PRO A 64 -20.60 -18.75 -10.64
N VAL A 65 -21.85 -18.74 -10.18
CA VAL A 65 -22.99 -18.27 -10.98
C VAL A 65 -22.86 -16.75 -11.11
N LEU A 66 -22.49 -16.31 -12.31
CA LEU A 66 -22.54 -14.91 -12.72
C LEU A 66 -24.00 -14.45 -12.78
N LEU A 67 -24.47 -13.75 -11.75
CA LEU A 67 -25.70 -12.97 -11.80
C LEU A 67 -25.46 -11.71 -12.63
N THR A 68 -25.48 -11.82 -13.95
CA THR A 68 -25.54 -10.66 -14.84
C THR A 68 -27.01 -10.24 -15.00
N SER A 69 -27.50 -9.36 -14.11
CA SER A 69 -28.79 -8.71 -14.32
C SER A 69 -28.59 -7.34 -14.98
N PRO A 70 -28.98 -7.16 -16.26
CA PRO A 70 -28.82 -5.89 -16.99
C PRO A 70 -29.63 -4.72 -16.42
N LEU A 71 -30.56 -4.98 -15.48
CA LEU A 71 -31.33 -3.94 -14.80
C LEU A 71 -30.49 -3.19 -13.76
N PHE A 72 -29.48 -3.84 -13.17
CA PHE A 72 -28.60 -3.23 -12.15
C PHE A 72 -27.53 -2.33 -12.76
N ASP A 73 -27.04 -2.68 -13.96
CA ASP A 73 -26.19 -1.78 -14.74
C ASP A 73 -26.91 -0.47 -15.09
N LEU A 74 -28.25 -0.48 -15.17
CA LEU A 74 -29.04 0.69 -15.50
C LEU A 74 -29.20 1.66 -14.30
N ILE A 75 -29.41 1.12 -13.09
CA ILE A 75 -29.61 1.92 -11.86
C ILE A 75 -28.31 2.65 -11.44
N GLN A 76 -27.14 2.09 -11.75
CA GLN A 76 -25.85 2.79 -11.55
C GLN A 76 -25.51 3.81 -12.64
N ARG A 77 -26.12 3.71 -13.83
CA ARG A 77 -25.85 4.61 -14.96
C ARG A 77 -26.63 5.93 -14.89
N GLU A 78 -27.73 6.00 -14.14
CA GLU A 78 -28.57 7.22 -14.07
C GLU A 78 -27.97 8.36 -13.22
N THR A 79 -26.91 8.10 -12.44
CA THR A 79 -26.05 9.15 -11.86
C THR A 79 -24.67 9.02 -12.48
N ASN A 80 -24.26 9.97 -13.32
CA ASN A 80 -23.00 10.01 -14.06
C ASN A 80 -21.90 9.11 -13.42
N PRO A 81 -21.67 7.88 -13.92
CA PRO A 81 -20.80 6.90 -13.28
C PRO A 81 -19.31 7.31 -13.31
N LEU A 82 -19.00 8.40 -14.01
CA LEU A 82 -17.70 9.08 -13.98
C LEU A 82 -17.62 10.15 -12.87
N ALA A 83 -18.63 10.36 -12.03
CA ALA A 83 -18.60 11.47 -11.06
C ALA A 83 -18.00 11.10 -9.69
N LEU A 84 -18.01 9.83 -9.29
CA LEU A 84 -17.57 9.42 -7.94
C LEU A 84 -16.87 8.05 -7.98
N ILE A 85 -15.55 8.05 -7.87
CA ILE A 85 -14.76 6.83 -7.66
C ILE A 85 -14.55 6.66 -6.15
N ALA A 86 -14.76 5.45 -5.64
CA ALA A 86 -14.57 5.12 -4.23
C ALA A 86 -13.20 4.47 -4.00
N PRO A 87 -12.37 4.99 -3.08
CA PRO A 87 -11.15 4.32 -2.64
C PRO A 87 -11.49 3.08 -1.82
N ASN A 88 -10.49 2.24 -1.57
CA ASN A 88 -10.63 1.09 -0.65
C ASN A 88 -10.73 1.50 0.84
N GLY A 89 -11.03 2.77 1.16
CA GLY A 89 -11.09 3.25 2.53
C GLY A 89 -12.51 3.14 3.03
N PHE A 90 -12.72 2.52 4.19
CA PHE A 90 -14.07 2.33 4.73
C PHE A 90 -14.23 3.10 6.05
N ASP A 91 -15.20 4.00 6.10
CA ASP A 91 -15.55 4.71 7.32
C ASP A 91 -16.66 3.98 8.08
N PRO A 92 -16.33 3.34 9.21
CA PRO A 92 -17.30 2.55 9.95
C PRO A 92 -18.38 3.41 10.61
N THR A 93 -18.16 4.71 10.78
CA THR A 93 -19.12 5.63 11.41
C THR A 93 -20.26 6.03 10.48
N ILE A 94 -20.05 5.91 9.17
CA ILE A 94 -21.06 6.22 8.14
C ILE A 94 -21.39 5.03 7.22
N GLY A 95 -20.67 3.91 7.33
CA GLY A 95 -20.97 2.67 6.60
C GLY A 95 -20.63 2.71 5.11
N ARG A 96 -19.64 3.52 4.71
CA ARG A 96 -19.20 3.69 3.32
C ARG A 96 -17.82 4.35 3.26
N ALA A 97 -17.23 4.45 2.08
CA ALA A 97 -16.02 5.25 1.90
C ALA A 97 -16.22 6.72 2.30
N ARG A 98 -15.33 7.26 3.16
CA ARG A 98 -15.40 8.65 3.64
C ARG A 98 -15.22 9.63 2.49
N TYR A 99 -14.15 9.43 1.75
CA TYR A 99 -13.77 10.33 0.67
C TYR A 99 -14.20 9.68 -0.64
N ARG A 100 -15.28 10.20 -1.21
CA ARG A 100 -15.59 9.93 -2.62
C ARG A 100 -14.92 11.02 -3.45
N PHE A 101 -14.29 10.61 -4.53
CA PHE A 101 -13.50 11.55 -5.31
C PHE A 101 -14.37 12.18 -6.40
N ASP A 102 -14.58 13.50 -6.29
CA ASP A 102 -15.20 14.31 -7.33
C ASP A 102 -14.17 14.57 -8.43
N LEU A 103 -14.39 13.99 -9.62
CA LEU A 103 -13.52 14.22 -10.76
C LEU A 103 -13.44 15.71 -11.15
N ALA A 104 -14.48 16.51 -10.86
CA ALA A 104 -14.52 17.95 -11.18
C ALA A 104 -13.58 18.79 -10.31
N GLY A 105 -13.30 18.35 -9.09
CA GLY A 105 -12.25 18.92 -8.26
C GLY A 105 -10.85 18.52 -8.75
N ALA A 106 -10.66 17.27 -9.21
CA ALA A 106 -9.36 16.78 -9.70
C ALA A 106 -8.79 17.65 -10.82
N ARG A 107 -9.69 18.10 -11.70
CA ARG A 107 -9.43 19.11 -12.73
C ARG A 107 -8.73 20.34 -12.16
N GLU A 108 -9.31 20.95 -11.12
CA GLU A 108 -8.84 22.24 -10.61
C GLU A 108 -7.47 22.08 -9.94
N ALA A 109 -7.24 21.02 -9.17
CA ALA A 109 -5.93 20.71 -8.60
C ALA A 109 -4.88 20.47 -9.67
N ALA A 110 -5.21 19.71 -10.71
CA ALA A 110 -4.26 19.41 -11.77
C ALA A 110 -3.97 20.63 -12.67
N ALA A 111 -4.97 21.50 -12.90
CA ALA A 111 -4.84 22.72 -13.70
C ALA A 111 -4.17 23.90 -12.97
N THR A 112 -4.37 24.01 -11.65
CA THR A 112 -3.76 25.05 -10.79
C THR A 112 -2.45 24.59 -10.13
N ASN A 113 -2.14 23.30 -10.21
CA ASN A 113 -0.77 22.83 -10.08
C ASN A 113 0.06 23.61 -11.11
N HIS A 114 0.89 24.55 -10.65
CA HIS A 114 2.09 24.92 -11.39
C HIS A 114 2.94 23.64 -11.47
N TRP A 115 2.64 22.80 -12.46
CA TRP A 115 3.51 21.71 -12.87
C TRP A 115 4.72 22.37 -13.49
N ASP A 116 5.66 22.74 -12.64
CA ASP A 116 6.93 23.27 -13.10
C ASP A 116 7.52 22.22 -14.05
N LYS A 117 7.84 22.61 -15.28
CA LYS A 117 8.51 21.76 -16.28
C LYS A 117 9.85 21.20 -15.76
N GLN A 118 10.27 21.60 -14.55
CA GLN A 118 11.39 21.08 -13.78
C GLN A 118 11.08 19.89 -12.85
N HIS A 119 9.85 19.33 -12.80
CA HIS A 119 9.51 18.23 -11.89
C HIS A 119 10.48 17.04 -12.00
N ALA A 120 11.06 16.70 -10.86
CA ALA A 120 12.12 15.70 -10.76
C ALA A 120 11.61 14.34 -11.24
N GLU A 121 10.40 13.91 -10.87
CA GLU A 121 9.86 12.58 -11.14
C GLU A 121 9.81 12.24 -12.64
N ARG A 122 9.45 13.21 -13.49
CA ARG A 122 9.49 13.07 -14.96
C ARG A 122 10.92 12.90 -15.47
N LYS A 123 11.83 13.80 -15.07
CA LYS A 123 13.24 13.74 -15.47
C LYS A 123 13.89 12.44 -14.99
N LEU A 124 13.59 12.01 -13.77
CA LEU A 124 14.08 10.77 -13.16
C LEU A 124 13.58 9.55 -13.97
N HIS A 125 12.30 9.52 -14.38
CA HIS A 125 11.78 8.46 -15.25
C HIS A 125 12.46 8.45 -16.64
N GLU A 126 12.57 9.60 -17.31
CA GLU A 126 13.22 9.72 -18.63
C GLU A 126 14.69 9.23 -18.58
N HIS A 127 15.42 9.48 -17.48
CA HIS A 127 16.79 8.98 -17.29
C HIS A 127 16.87 7.46 -17.12
N ARG A 128 15.85 6.85 -16.51
CA ARG A 128 15.83 5.41 -16.19
C ARG A 128 15.51 4.53 -17.41
N GLU A 129 14.72 5.05 -18.35
CA GLU A 129 14.33 4.39 -19.61
C GLU A 129 15.39 4.44 -20.73
N GLY A 130 16.54 5.09 -20.50
CA GLY A 130 17.54 5.39 -21.53
C GLY A 130 17.81 4.26 -22.55
N GLN A 131 17.54 4.56 -23.84
CA GLN A 131 17.67 3.66 -25.00
C GLN A 131 16.71 2.45 -25.06
N GLY A 132 15.52 2.55 -24.45
CA GLY A 132 14.46 1.56 -24.65
C GLY A 132 14.72 0.20 -23.99
N LYS A 133 15.54 0.20 -22.92
CA LYS A 133 15.74 -0.96 -22.06
C LYS A 133 15.58 -0.52 -20.60
N PRO A 134 14.64 -1.07 -19.82
CA PRO A 134 14.50 -0.72 -18.43
C PRO A 134 15.77 -1.09 -17.67
N LYS A 135 16.47 -0.08 -17.13
CA LYS A 135 17.56 -0.30 -16.18
C LYS A 135 16.97 -0.23 -14.78
N LEU A 136 17.10 -1.32 -14.04
CA LEU A 136 16.79 -1.38 -12.60
C LEU A 136 17.63 -0.32 -11.86
N GLY A 137 17.20 0.10 -10.67
CA GLY A 137 17.70 1.27 -9.93
C GLY A 137 19.18 1.27 -9.54
N LEU A 138 19.97 0.27 -9.95
CA LEU A 138 21.41 0.16 -9.76
C LEU A 138 22.14 0.24 -11.12
N VAL A 139 23.27 0.94 -11.18
CA VAL A 139 24.05 1.03 -12.42
C VAL A 139 24.54 -0.35 -12.87
N HIS A 140 24.63 -0.55 -14.19
CA HIS A 140 25.05 -1.80 -14.79
C HIS A 140 26.41 -2.28 -14.25
N GLY A 141 26.52 -3.59 -13.97
CA GLY A 141 27.73 -4.23 -13.47
C GLY A 141 27.76 -4.39 -11.95
N PHE A 142 26.87 -3.70 -11.23
CA PHE A 142 26.65 -3.96 -9.81
C PHE A 142 25.59 -5.03 -9.59
N LYS A 143 25.64 -5.64 -8.40
CA LYS A 143 24.84 -6.81 -8.04
C LYS A 143 23.97 -6.52 -6.82
N TYR A 144 22.68 -6.77 -6.96
CA TYR A 144 21.68 -6.57 -5.90
C TYR A 144 21.86 -7.51 -4.70
N ASP A 145 22.42 -8.70 -4.91
CA ASP A 145 22.53 -9.72 -3.89
C ASP A 145 23.72 -9.54 -2.95
N GLU A 146 24.80 -8.95 -3.44
CA GLU A 146 26.01 -8.59 -2.69
C GLU A 146 25.86 -7.21 -2.04
N LEU A 147 26.32 -7.06 -0.79
CA LEU A 147 26.33 -5.75 -0.10
C LEU A 147 27.71 -5.08 -0.07
N MET A 148 28.80 -5.82 -0.27
CA MET A 148 30.15 -5.23 -0.24
C MET A 148 30.38 -4.27 -1.42
N VAL A 149 30.78 -3.02 -1.12
CA VAL A 149 31.07 -1.97 -2.11
C VAL A 149 32.56 -1.59 -2.03
N GLY A 150 33.26 -1.55 -3.17
CA GLY A 150 34.66 -1.10 -3.26
C GLY A 150 35.68 -2.25 -3.29
N ASN A 151 36.98 -1.93 -3.42
CA ASN A 151 38.07 -2.91 -3.53
C ASN A 151 37.85 -4.01 -4.60
N GLY A 152 37.29 -3.62 -5.76
CA GLY A 152 36.94 -4.55 -6.84
C GLY A 152 35.64 -5.34 -6.63
N LYS A 153 34.89 -5.06 -5.56
CA LYS A 153 33.53 -5.57 -5.34
C LYS A 153 32.50 -4.55 -5.83
N HIS A 154 31.44 -5.08 -6.44
CA HIS A 154 30.37 -4.32 -7.08
C HIS A 154 29.01 -4.66 -6.46
N GLY A 155 28.92 -4.68 -5.12
CA GLY A 155 27.65 -4.90 -4.42
C GLY A 155 26.78 -3.64 -4.34
N ALA A 156 25.52 -3.82 -3.99
CA ALA A 156 24.52 -2.77 -3.86
C ALA A 156 24.74 -1.85 -2.64
N GLY A 157 25.39 -2.35 -1.58
CA GLY A 157 25.56 -1.62 -0.32
C GLY A 157 24.27 -1.47 0.48
N TRP A 158 24.41 -1.11 1.75
CA TRP A 158 23.29 -0.86 2.66
C TRP A 158 23.57 0.33 3.58
N GLY A 159 22.56 1.15 3.85
CA GLY A 159 22.65 2.32 4.74
C GLY A 159 21.42 2.52 5.60
N LEU A 160 21.62 3.00 6.82
CA LEU A 160 20.58 3.41 7.76
C LEU A 160 20.45 4.94 7.75
N VAL A 161 19.25 5.47 7.50
CA VAL A 161 18.94 6.89 7.59
C VAL A 161 18.17 7.14 8.88
N VAL A 162 18.68 8.04 9.72
CA VAL A 162 18.05 8.46 10.99
C VAL A 162 17.93 9.98 11.05
N CYS A 163 16.95 10.50 11.78
CA CYS A 163 16.86 11.93 12.02
C CYS A 163 18.04 12.39 12.91
N ALA A 164 18.69 13.50 12.57
CA ALA A 164 19.81 14.04 13.33
C ALA A 164 19.41 14.42 14.77
N GLN A 165 18.15 14.81 14.95
CA GLN A 165 17.57 15.22 16.23
C GLN A 165 17.04 14.05 17.07
N ASP A 166 16.92 12.83 16.51
CA ASP A 166 16.49 11.67 17.28
C ASP A 166 17.53 11.28 18.35
N SER A 167 17.06 10.69 19.46
CA SER A 167 17.94 10.09 20.45
C SER A 167 18.73 8.93 19.84
N ALA A 168 20.02 8.84 20.16
CA ALA A 168 20.85 7.71 19.75
C ALA A 168 20.43 6.37 20.40
N ALA A 169 19.46 6.38 21.33
CA ALA A 169 18.74 5.19 21.76
C ALA A 169 18.12 4.42 20.58
N LEU A 170 17.72 5.11 19.50
CA LEU A 170 17.26 4.47 18.27
C LEU A 170 18.36 3.64 17.59
N LEU A 171 19.56 4.20 17.49
CA LEU A 171 20.74 3.49 16.96
C LEU A 171 21.15 2.33 17.86
N LEU A 172 21.07 2.50 19.19
CA LEU A 172 21.31 1.41 20.15
C LEU A 172 20.30 0.28 19.99
N ALA A 173 19.03 0.61 19.75
CA ALA A 173 17.98 -0.38 19.55
C ALA A 173 18.19 -1.19 18.26
N LEU A 174 18.64 -0.53 17.19
CA LEU A 174 18.96 -1.14 15.89
C LEU A 174 20.38 -1.69 15.79
N TRP A 175 21.18 -1.60 16.86
CA TRP A 175 22.58 -1.97 16.86
C TRP A 175 22.87 -3.40 16.38
N PRO A 176 22.07 -4.44 16.75
CA PRO A 176 22.28 -5.79 16.22
C PRO A 176 22.20 -5.88 14.69
N LEU A 177 21.30 -5.10 14.08
CA LEU A 177 21.16 -5.05 12.62
C LEU A 177 22.34 -4.29 11.99
N LEU A 178 22.75 -3.17 12.59
CA LEU A 178 23.92 -2.41 12.13
C LEU A 178 25.19 -3.25 12.17
N GLU A 179 25.39 -4.06 13.22
CA GLU A 179 26.49 -5.01 13.34
C GLU A 179 26.53 -5.99 12.16
N LEU A 180 25.41 -6.65 11.88
CA LEU A 180 25.27 -7.56 10.75
C LEU A 180 25.56 -6.86 9.41
N ARG A 181 25.01 -5.66 9.19
CA ARG A 181 25.15 -4.95 7.92
C ARG A 181 26.55 -4.36 7.74
N CYS A 182 27.27 -4.03 8.81
CA CYS A 182 28.70 -3.74 8.75
C CYS A 182 29.49 -4.98 8.33
N GLU A 183 29.24 -6.13 8.96
CA GLU A 183 29.91 -7.40 8.63
C GLU A 183 29.71 -7.79 7.16
N GLN A 184 28.47 -7.80 6.68
CA GLN A 184 28.15 -8.16 5.29
C GLN A 184 28.70 -7.18 4.25
N GLN A 185 29.04 -5.96 4.64
CA GLN A 185 29.67 -4.95 3.79
C GLN A 185 31.20 -4.94 3.94
N GLY A 186 31.77 -5.70 4.88
CA GLY A 186 33.20 -5.69 5.19
C GLY A 186 33.64 -4.40 5.91
N PHE A 187 32.73 -3.69 6.57
CA PHE A 187 33.04 -2.50 7.35
C PHE A 187 33.39 -2.87 8.80
N ALA A 188 34.34 -2.13 9.37
CA ALA A 188 34.57 -2.19 10.82
C ALA A 188 33.36 -1.60 11.55
N LEU A 189 33.02 -2.18 12.70
CA LEU A 189 31.94 -1.67 13.53
C LEU A 189 32.31 -0.28 14.09
N PRO A 190 31.48 0.77 13.91
CA PRO A 190 31.77 2.09 14.46
C PRO A 190 31.68 2.10 15.99
N LEU A 191 32.20 3.17 16.61
CA LEU A 191 32.06 3.37 18.05
C LEU A 191 30.58 3.42 18.44
N LYS A 192 30.21 2.62 19.44
CA LYS A 192 28.83 2.51 19.92
C LYS A 192 28.28 3.88 20.40
N PRO A 193 26.97 4.15 20.19
CA PRO A 193 26.36 5.36 20.70
C PRO A 193 26.27 5.39 22.22
N ARG A 194 26.31 6.61 22.76
CA ARG A 194 26.02 6.92 24.16
C ARG A 194 24.52 7.11 24.33
N LYS A 195 24.00 6.83 25.52
CA LYS A 195 22.55 6.85 25.77
C LYS A 195 21.94 8.25 25.74
N ASP A 196 22.74 9.26 26.03
CA ASP A 196 22.38 10.66 26.23
C ASP A 196 22.72 11.57 25.04
N GLU A 197 23.26 11.02 23.94
CA GLU A 197 23.54 11.80 22.73
C GLU A 197 22.44 11.62 21.66
N THR A 198 22.35 12.56 20.72
CA THR A 198 21.50 12.42 19.53
C THR A 198 22.21 11.62 18.44
N CYS A 199 21.46 11.10 17.46
CA CYS A 199 22.03 10.46 16.28
C CYS A 199 23.04 11.38 15.55
N GLY A 200 22.73 12.68 15.45
CA GLY A 200 23.63 13.66 14.84
C GLY A 200 24.91 13.90 15.64
N ALA A 201 24.81 13.98 16.98
CA ALA A 201 25.98 14.11 17.85
C ALA A 201 26.86 12.86 17.79
N TRP A 202 26.24 11.67 17.78
CA TRP A 202 26.92 10.40 17.61
C TRP A 202 27.69 10.34 16.30
N LEU A 203 27.04 10.61 15.16
CA LEU A 203 27.72 10.46 13.86
C LEU A 203 28.90 11.43 13.76
N ARG A 204 28.73 12.69 14.16
CA ARG A 204 29.82 13.68 14.21
C ARG A 204 31.02 13.19 15.02
N ARG A 205 30.77 12.57 16.19
CA ARG A 205 31.81 12.01 17.04
C ARG A 205 32.53 10.82 16.39
N VAL A 206 31.84 10.04 15.57
CA VAL A 206 32.39 8.84 14.92
C VAL A 206 33.19 9.18 13.66
N VAL A 207 32.67 10.05 12.78
CA VAL A 207 33.29 10.31 11.47
C VAL A 207 34.02 11.65 11.37
N GLY A 208 33.79 12.57 12.31
CA GLY A 208 34.26 13.96 12.22
C GLY A 208 33.34 14.86 11.39
N ASP A 209 33.48 16.18 11.53
CA ASP A 209 32.67 17.15 10.79
C ASP A 209 32.94 17.13 9.27
N ASP A 210 34.17 16.79 8.85
CA ASP A 210 34.60 16.72 7.45
C ASP A 210 33.93 15.58 6.67
N LYS A 211 33.50 14.51 7.38
CA LYS A 211 32.88 13.31 6.77
C LYS A 211 31.43 13.12 7.14
N LEU A 212 30.83 14.03 7.91
CA LEU A 212 29.43 13.97 8.34
C LEU A 212 28.46 13.80 7.15
N ASN A 213 28.80 14.42 6.03
CA ASN A 213 28.04 14.40 4.79
C ASN A 213 28.44 13.28 3.82
N ALA A 214 29.51 12.52 4.10
CA ALA A 214 29.92 11.37 3.29
C ALA A 214 30.26 10.14 4.17
N PRO A 215 29.37 9.74 5.10
CA PRO A 215 29.68 8.75 6.12
C PRO A 215 29.99 7.36 5.52
N PHE A 216 29.35 7.01 4.40
CA PHE A 216 29.61 5.75 3.70
C PHE A 216 31.05 5.66 3.17
N LYS A 217 31.63 6.78 2.71
CA LYS A 217 33.05 6.85 2.30
C LYS A 217 34.00 6.73 3.50
N ALA A 218 33.50 6.98 4.70
CA ALA A 218 34.18 6.72 5.97
C ALA A 218 33.93 5.31 6.52
N ALA A 219 33.33 4.40 5.73
CA ALA A 219 32.91 3.05 6.13
C ALA A 219 31.92 3.03 7.31
N VAL A 220 31.10 4.07 7.44
CA VAL A 220 30.00 4.14 8.43
C VAL A 220 28.67 4.20 7.67
N PRO A 221 27.85 3.14 7.67
CA PRO A 221 26.63 3.07 6.86
C PRO A 221 25.44 3.75 7.56
N VAL A 222 25.65 4.94 8.14
CA VAL A 222 24.60 5.72 8.80
C VAL A 222 24.58 7.14 8.26
N PHE A 223 23.41 7.56 7.78
CA PHE A 223 23.13 8.85 7.19
C PHE A 223 22.19 9.63 8.10
N LEU A 224 22.33 10.96 8.08
CA LEU A 224 21.44 11.84 8.82
C LEU A 224 20.39 12.43 7.89
N PHE A 225 19.20 12.59 8.43
CA PHE A 225 18.15 13.47 7.93
C PHE A 225 17.98 14.66 8.87
N ASP A 226 17.93 15.88 8.36
CA ASP A 226 17.74 17.10 9.15
C ASP A 226 16.27 17.54 9.16
N ALA A 227 15.59 17.26 10.28
CA ALA A 227 14.20 17.67 10.47
C ALA A 227 14.04 19.15 10.83
N SER A 228 15.12 19.90 11.06
CA SER A 228 15.06 21.30 11.47
C SER A 228 14.80 22.28 10.32
N GLN A 229 14.88 21.82 9.07
CA GLN A 229 14.71 22.64 7.85
C GLN A 229 13.23 22.91 7.50
N GLY A 230 12.41 23.28 8.49
CA GLY A 230 10.98 23.55 8.33
C GLY A 230 10.08 22.34 8.62
N ALA A 231 8.78 22.48 8.33
CA ALA A 231 7.76 21.50 8.75
C ALA A 231 7.91 20.11 8.12
N MET A 232 8.61 20.00 6.99
CA MET A 232 8.92 18.73 6.31
C MET A 232 10.40 18.34 6.44
N GLY A 233 11.21 19.06 7.23
CA GLY A 233 12.65 18.91 7.22
C GLY A 233 13.27 19.19 5.84
N GLU A 234 14.47 18.67 5.60
CA GLU A 234 15.14 18.82 4.31
C GLU A 234 14.43 18.03 3.20
N THR A 235 14.43 18.57 1.98
CA THR A 235 13.87 17.89 0.81
C THR A 235 14.79 16.77 0.33
N TYR A 236 14.25 15.83 -0.46
CA TYR A 236 15.02 14.78 -1.14
C TYR A 236 16.24 15.33 -1.90
N ASN A 237 16.06 16.39 -2.70
CA ASN A 237 17.15 16.98 -3.47
C ASN A 237 18.23 17.60 -2.57
N GLN A 238 17.82 18.28 -1.49
CA GLN A 238 18.76 18.82 -0.51
C GLN A 238 19.54 17.71 0.19
N TRP A 239 18.87 16.62 0.57
CA TRP A 239 19.51 15.44 1.17
C TRP A 239 20.55 14.81 0.24
N LEU A 240 20.20 14.57 -1.03
CA LEU A 240 21.14 14.04 -2.03
C LEU A 240 22.34 14.95 -2.25
N VAL A 241 22.11 16.26 -2.44
CA VAL A 241 23.17 17.25 -2.66
C VAL A 241 24.10 17.33 -1.46
N ARG A 242 23.53 17.30 -0.26
CA ARG A 242 24.33 17.25 0.97
C ARG A 242 25.20 16.00 1.03
N HIS A 243 24.72 14.88 0.49
CA HIS A 243 25.48 13.63 0.38
C HIS A 243 26.32 13.48 -0.91
N GLY A 244 26.49 14.56 -1.68
CA GLY A 244 27.39 14.63 -2.84
C GLY A 244 26.83 14.07 -4.14
N LEU A 245 25.51 13.88 -4.24
CA LEU A 245 24.81 13.52 -5.47
C LEU A 245 24.00 14.71 -6.00
N GLY A 246 23.90 14.84 -7.33
CA GLY A 246 23.05 15.88 -7.93
C GLY A 246 21.55 15.59 -7.72
N SER A 247 20.72 16.63 -7.85
CA SER A 247 19.26 16.50 -7.81
C SER A 247 18.68 15.63 -8.94
N ASP A 248 19.41 15.53 -10.06
CA ASP A 248 19.07 14.68 -11.21
C ASP A 248 19.90 13.38 -11.22
N ALA A 249 20.24 12.84 -10.04
CA ALA A 249 20.93 11.56 -9.96
C ALA A 249 20.10 10.46 -10.64
N GLY A 250 20.71 9.76 -11.60
CA GLY A 250 20.10 8.61 -12.28
C GLY A 250 20.23 7.32 -11.46
N PRO A 251 20.33 6.14 -12.10
CA PRO A 251 20.52 4.87 -11.41
C PRO A 251 21.68 4.91 -10.41
N VAL A 252 21.53 4.21 -9.28
CA VAL A 252 22.43 4.28 -8.13
C VAL A 252 23.77 3.64 -8.46
N ASP A 253 24.83 4.42 -8.24
CA ASP A 253 26.21 3.95 -8.17
C ASP A 253 26.67 4.02 -6.72
N PRO A 254 26.69 2.89 -5.99
CA PRO A 254 27.05 2.84 -4.58
C PRO A 254 28.43 3.44 -4.28
N THR A 255 29.36 3.45 -5.25
CA THR A 255 30.71 4.00 -5.05
C THR A 255 30.72 5.53 -4.95
N ARG A 256 29.62 6.19 -5.33
CA ARG A 256 29.48 7.65 -5.18
C ARG A 256 29.18 8.08 -3.75
N GLY A 257 28.83 7.15 -2.87
CA GLY A 257 28.72 7.39 -1.43
C GLY A 257 27.32 7.20 -0.83
N ILE A 258 26.33 6.79 -1.63
CA ILE A 258 25.01 6.39 -1.13
C ILE A 258 24.73 4.96 -1.64
N PRO A 259 24.56 3.97 -0.75
CA PRO A 259 24.23 2.60 -1.15
C PRO A 259 22.81 2.51 -1.72
N PHE A 260 22.50 1.43 -2.42
CA PHE A 260 21.19 1.19 -3.02
C PHE A 260 20.11 0.82 -2.00
N TYR A 261 20.43 -0.01 -1.00
CA TYR A 261 19.47 -0.33 0.06
C TYR A 261 19.52 0.72 1.17
N LEU A 262 18.40 1.41 1.41
CA LEU A 262 18.27 2.44 2.43
C LEU A 262 17.16 2.10 3.43
N LEU A 263 17.52 1.92 4.69
CA LEU A 263 16.56 1.75 5.78
C LEU A 263 16.32 3.10 6.47
N LEU A 264 15.11 3.62 6.42
CA LEU A 264 14.70 4.79 7.20
C LEU A 264 14.24 4.34 8.59
N ALA A 265 14.82 4.89 9.66
CA ALA A 265 14.35 4.64 11.02
C ALA A 265 13.92 5.95 11.67
N GLY A 266 12.64 6.05 12.02
CA GLY A 266 12.07 7.28 12.55
C GLY A 266 10.58 7.43 12.27
N ARG A 267 9.94 8.31 13.03
CA ARG A 267 8.53 8.69 12.82
C ARG A 267 8.37 9.39 11.47
N PRO A 268 7.26 9.16 10.73
CA PRO A 268 7.04 9.82 9.46
C PRO A 268 6.53 11.27 9.56
N GLY A 269 6.18 11.74 10.76
CA GLY A 269 5.79 13.12 10.99
C GLY A 269 6.07 13.58 12.42
N PRO A 270 6.18 14.90 12.64
CA PRO A 270 6.36 15.46 13.97
C PRO A 270 5.04 15.42 14.75
N ARG A 271 5.04 14.99 16.02
CA ARG A 271 3.83 15.07 16.87
C ARG A 271 3.58 16.48 17.37
N ALA A 272 4.67 17.20 17.62
CA ALA A 272 4.71 18.60 17.99
C ALA A 272 5.79 19.30 17.15
N ALA A 273 5.69 20.62 17.00
CA ALA A 273 6.69 21.39 16.27
C ALA A 273 8.09 21.15 16.85
N GLY A 274 9.04 20.79 15.99
CA GLY A 274 10.42 20.48 16.38
C GLY A 274 10.70 19.00 16.71
N ASP A 275 9.69 18.13 16.75
CA ASP A 275 9.90 16.69 16.91
C ASP A 275 10.75 16.11 15.76
N ALA A 276 11.69 15.25 16.11
CA ALA A 276 12.46 14.46 15.15
C ALA A 276 11.55 13.55 14.31
N HIS A 277 11.74 13.58 12.99
CA HIS A 277 10.95 12.80 12.03
C HIS A 277 11.68 12.65 10.69
N ILE A 278 11.22 11.74 9.85
CA ILE A 278 11.65 11.53 8.46
C ILE A 278 10.38 11.38 7.60
N PRO A 279 9.95 12.38 6.82
CA PRO A 279 8.68 12.35 6.11
C PRO A 279 8.50 11.15 5.18
N PHE A 280 7.25 10.73 4.96
CA PHE A 280 6.93 9.75 3.90
C PHE A 280 7.36 10.24 2.51
N ALA A 281 7.29 11.54 2.25
CA ALA A 281 7.75 12.13 0.98
C ALA A 281 9.22 11.82 0.67
N LEU A 282 10.09 11.73 1.69
CA LEU A 282 11.49 11.33 1.45
C LEU A 282 11.56 9.89 0.95
N GLN A 283 10.78 8.98 1.54
CA GLN A 283 10.73 7.57 1.16
C GLN A 283 10.25 7.42 -0.29
N TYR A 284 9.09 8.01 -0.61
CA TYR A 284 8.51 7.94 -1.96
C TYR A 284 9.48 8.40 -3.05
N ASN A 285 10.19 9.50 -2.80
CA ASN A 285 11.12 10.08 -3.76
C ASN A 285 12.40 9.24 -3.90
N LEU A 286 12.92 8.69 -2.81
CA LEU A 286 14.07 7.77 -2.86
C LEU A 286 13.71 6.46 -3.58
N ASP A 287 12.48 5.95 -3.40
CA ASP A 287 11.97 4.72 -4.01
C ASP A 287 11.95 4.75 -5.56
N ILE A 288 12.22 5.90 -6.19
CA ILE A 288 12.41 6.01 -7.65
C ILE A 288 13.71 5.35 -8.13
N PHE A 289 14.76 5.30 -7.29
CA PHE A 289 16.05 4.70 -7.68
C PHE A 289 16.69 3.83 -6.60
N TRP A 290 16.28 3.96 -5.34
CA TRP A 290 16.79 3.17 -4.23
C TRP A 290 15.78 2.12 -3.80
N GLY A 291 16.27 1.02 -3.21
CA GLY A 291 15.43 0.09 -2.48
C GLY A 291 15.25 0.59 -1.06
N VAL A 292 14.12 1.24 -0.77
CA VAL A 292 13.89 1.90 0.53
C VAL A 292 12.95 1.09 1.41
N GLY A 293 13.33 0.88 2.66
CA GLY A 293 12.44 0.35 3.68
C GLY A 293 12.34 1.30 4.88
N ARG A 294 11.32 1.14 5.72
CA ARG A 294 11.11 1.96 6.92
C ARG A 294 10.84 1.14 8.18
N LEU A 295 11.39 1.58 9.30
CA LEU A 295 11.02 1.13 10.65
C LEU A 295 10.51 2.30 11.49
N CYS A 296 9.29 2.13 12.01
CA CYS A 296 8.68 3.04 12.96
C CYS A 296 7.85 2.22 13.94
N PHE A 297 8.23 2.21 15.21
CA PHE A 297 7.46 1.58 16.28
C PHE A 297 7.09 2.62 17.32
N THR A 298 5.80 2.85 17.52
CA THR A 298 5.28 3.87 18.43
C THR A 298 4.25 3.31 19.38
N ASP A 299 4.22 3.87 20.59
CA ASP A 299 3.13 3.63 21.54
C ASP A 299 1.89 4.49 21.22
N ALA A 300 0.89 4.44 22.10
CA ALA A 300 -0.35 5.21 21.95
C ALA A 300 -0.13 6.74 22.01
N ALA A 301 0.97 7.21 22.62
CA ALA A 301 1.36 8.62 22.67
C ALA A 301 2.24 9.02 21.46
N GLY A 302 2.53 8.09 20.55
CA GLY A 302 3.41 8.31 19.42
C GLY A 302 4.90 8.31 19.77
N GLU A 303 5.29 7.88 20.97
CA GLU A 303 6.69 7.79 21.40
C GLU A 303 7.36 6.53 20.86
N HIS A 304 8.68 6.58 20.60
CA HIS A 304 9.43 5.43 20.13
C HIS A 304 9.40 4.25 21.11
N ARG A 305 9.02 3.06 20.61
CA ARG A 305 9.12 1.80 21.34
C ARG A 305 10.44 1.09 21.04
N TYR A 306 11.54 1.54 21.65
CA TYR A 306 12.89 1.00 21.37
C TYR A 306 13.00 -0.53 21.49
N ALA A 307 12.26 -1.16 22.42
CA ALA A 307 12.22 -2.62 22.54
C ALA A 307 11.70 -3.31 21.25
N ALA A 308 10.71 -2.72 20.57
CA ALA A 308 10.18 -3.25 19.32
C ALA A 308 11.18 -3.10 18.15
N TYR A 309 11.92 -1.99 18.10
CA TYR A 309 13.04 -1.84 17.16
C TYR A 309 14.11 -2.93 17.37
N THR A 310 14.46 -3.22 18.62
CA THR A 310 15.40 -4.30 18.95
C THR A 310 14.86 -5.68 18.59
N ALA A 311 13.59 -5.96 18.89
CA ALA A 311 12.96 -7.23 18.53
C ALA A 311 13.00 -7.46 17.01
N TYR A 312 12.66 -6.43 16.22
CA TYR A 312 12.77 -6.48 14.77
C TYR A 312 14.21 -6.69 14.30
N ALA A 313 15.16 -5.90 14.80
CA ALA A 313 16.57 -6.02 14.44
C ALA A 313 17.11 -7.44 14.69
N GLN A 314 16.75 -8.04 15.82
CA GLN A 314 17.12 -9.42 16.14
C GLN A 314 16.45 -10.45 15.22
N ALA A 315 15.19 -10.23 14.83
CA ALA A 315 14.50 -11.10 13.86
C ALA A 315 15.18 -11.03 12.48
N ALA A 316 15.49 -9.83 11.98
CA ALA A 316 16.24 -9.66 10.73
C ALA A 316 17.62 -10.35 10.79
N VAL A 317 18.33 -10.25 11.92
CA VAL A 317 19.59 -10.97 12.13
C VAL A 317 19.40 -12.48 12.09
N ARG A 318 18.38 -13.02 12.77
CA ARG A 318 18.08 -14.47 12.72
C ARG A 318 17.80 -14.93 11.29
N ALA A 319 17.03 -14.17 10.51
CA ALA A 319 16.74 -14.48 9.11
C ALA A 319 18.01 -14.53 8.26
N GLU A 320 18.80 -13.46 8.29
CA GLU A 320 19.98 -13.32 7.42
C GLU A 320 21.16 -14.22 7.83
N THR A 321 21.18 -14.70 9.07
CA THR A 321 22.19 -15.66 9.57
C THR A 321 21.73 -17.12 9.51
N GLY A 322 20.55 -17.39 8.93
CA GLY A 322 20.01 -18.74 8.79
C GLY A 322 19.58 -19.39 10.12
N LYS A 323 19.38 -18.59 11.17
CA LYS A 323 18.94 -19.04 12.50
C LYS A 323 17.42 -18.96 12.69
N MET A 324 16.70 -18.39 11.73
CA MET A 324 15.24 -18.34 11.70
C MET A 324 14.67 -19.65 11.16
N ALA A 325 13.58 -20.12 11.77
CA ALA A 325 12.84 -21.27 11.26
C ALA A 325 12.32 -20.99 9.84
N GLN A 326 12.39 -21.98 8.97
CA GLN A 326 11.86 -21.86 7.62
C GLN A 326 10.33 -21.89 7.64
N ARG A 327 9.71 -21.07 6.79
CA ARG A 327 8.27 -21.07 6.58
C ARG A 327 7.89 -21.97 5.41
N ALA A 328 6.65 -22.44 5.39
CA ALA A 328 6.15 -23.21 4.27
C ALA A 328 6.25 -22.37 2.99
N ARG A 329 6.66 -23.01 1.88
CA ARG A 329 6.62 -22.41 0.53
C ARG A 329 5.17 -22.27 0.05
N GLU A 330 4.44 -21.37 0.70
CA GLU A 330 3.04 -21.08 0.46
C GLU A 330 2.84 -19.56 0.37
N LEU A 331 2.10 -19.14 -0.65
CA LEU A 331 1.54 -17.80 -0.80
C LEU A 331 0.02 -17.87 -0.54
N VAL A 332 -0.41 -17.26 0.56
CA VAL A 332 -1.84 -17.20 0.93
C VAL A 332 -2.43 -15.88 0.49
N TYR A 333 -3.58 -15.93 -0.18
CA TYR A 333 -4.40 -14.77 -0.52
C TYR A 333 -5.54 -14.63 0.49
N PHE A 334 -5.80 -13.40 0.95
CA PHE A 334 -6.91 -13.06 1.83
C PHE A 334 -7.70 -11.91 1.19
N GLY A 335 -8.95 -12.17 0.78
CA GLY A 335 -9.73 -11.24 -0.02
C GLY A 335 -11.19 -11.18 0.40
N PRO A 336 -11.55 -10.34 1.40
CA PRO A 336 -12.94 -10.06 1.73
C PRO A 336 -13.68 -9.48 0.52
N ARG A 337 -14.93 -9.90 0.31
CA ARG A 337 -15.84 -9.34 -0.70
C ARG A 337 -17.18 -9.05 -0.06
N HIS A 338 -17.62 -7.82 -0.17
CA HIS A 338 -18.88 -7.36 0.41
C HIS A 338 -19.93 -7.13 -0.68
N LYS A 339 -21.18 -7.50 -0.41
CA LYS A 339 -22.26 -7.29 -1.38
C LYS A 339 -22.47 -5.80 -1.60
N LEU A 340 -22.65 -5.41 -2.87
CA LEU A 340 -22.85 -4.01 -3.29
C LEU A 340 -21.66 -3.08 -3.03
N ASP A 341 -20.47 -3.64 -2.79
CA ASP A 341 -19.23 -2.90 -2.68
C ASP A 341 -18.30 -3.21 -3.86
N ILE A 342 -18.20 -2.24 -4.78
CA ILE A 342 -17.40 -2.35 -6.00
C ILE A 342 -15.90 -2.51 -5.66
N ALA A 343 -15.42 -1.89 -4.59
CA ALA A 343 -13.99 -1.89 -4.25
C ALA A 343 -13.48 -3.30 -3.91
N THR A 344 -14.20 -4.01 -3.03
CA THR A 344 -13.86 -5.39 -2.67
C THR A 344 -14.20 -6.39 -3.78
N GLU A 345 -15.22 -6.11 -4.59
CA GLU A 345 -15.46 -6.87 -5.83
C GLU A 345 -14.26 -6.79 -6.79
N LEU A 346 -13.85 -5.58 -7.17
CA LEU A 346 -12.73 -5.37 -8.10
C LEU A 346 -11.43 -5.98 -7.60
N SER A 347 -11.08 -5.78 -6.34
CA SER A 347 -9.85 -6.37 -5.77
C SER A 347 -9.91 -7.90 -5.68
N THR A 348 -11.10 -8.50 -5.52
CA THR A 348 -11.24 -9.97 -5.55
C THR A 348 -11.17 -10.50 -6.99
N THR A 349 -11.90 -9.88 -7.93
CA THR A 349 -12.08 -10.41 -9.29
C THR A 349 -11.02 -9.98 -10.30
N GLU A 350 -10.39 -8.81 -10.10
CA GLU A 350 -9.43 -8.22 -11.03
C GLU A 350 -8.00 -8.15 -10.49
N LEU A 351 -7.79 -8.39 -9.19
CA LEU A 351 -6.47 -8.49 -8.58
C LEU A 351 -6.17 -9.89 -8.04
N ILE A 352 -6.92 -10.39 -7.05
CA ILE A 352 -6.60 -11.69 -6.43
C ILE A 352 -6.85 -12.85 -7.40
N ALA A 353 -8.01 -12.90 -8.06
CA ALA A 353 -8.35 -14.00 -8.97
C ALA A 353 -7.28 -14.25 -10.05
N PRO A 354 -6.80 -13.24 -10.82
CA PRO A 354 -5.73 -13.46 -11.78
C PRO A 354 -4.39 -13.87 -11.14
N LEU A 355 -4.04 -13.33 -9.97
CA LEU A 355 -2.82 -13.73 -9.23
C LEU A 355 -2.89 -15.18 -8.71
N PHE A 356 -4.08 -15.62 -8.29
CA PHE A 356 -4.30 -16.94 -7.71
C PHE A 356 -4.46 -18.03 -8.78
N ALA A 357 -5.27 -17.78 -9.82
CA ALA A 357 -5.63 -18.77 -10.83
C ALA A 357 -4.75 -18.71 -12.09
N GLY A 358 -4.05 -17.60 -12.33
CA GLY A 358 -3.40 -17.31 -13.61
C GLY A 358 -4.34 -16.65 -14.61
N VAL A 359 -3.78 -16.15 -15.72
CA VAL A 359 -4.51 -15.46 -16.80
C VAL A 359 -4.30 -16.23 -18.11
N ASP A 360 -5.32 -16.28 -18.97
CA ASP A 360 -5.25 -16.81 -20.34
C ASP A 360 -4.65 -18.23 -20.47
N GLY A 361 -5.05 -19.15 -19.57
CA GLY A 361 -4.64 -20.55 -19.63
C GLY A 361 -3.23 -20.84 -19.08
N HIS A 362 -2.55 -19.83 -18.51
CA HIS A 362 -1.30 -20.03 -17.80
C HIS A 362 -1.55 -20.56 -16.38
N ALA A 363 -0.68 -21.46 -15.91
CA ALA A 363 -0.70 -21.93 -14.54
C ALA A 363 -0.49 -20.76 -13.55
N PRO A 364 -0.93 -20.89 -12.28
CA PRO A 364 -0.66 -19.90 -11.24
C PRO A 364 0.82 -19.51 -11.18
N PHE A 365 1.14 -18.22 -11.24
CA PHE A 365 2.53 -17.77 -11.39
C PHE A 365 3.44 -18.26 -10.24
N ALA A 366 2.90 -18.45 -9.04
CA ALA A 366 3.62 -18.95 -7.88
C ALA A 366 4.17 -20.38 -8.07
N ALA A 367 3.51 -21.20 -8.90
CA ALA A 367 3.95 -22.56 -9.20
C ALA A 367 5.32 -22.59 -9.90
N ARG A 368 5.64 -21.57 -10.71
CA ARG A 368 6.98 -21.38 -11.33
C ARG A 368 8.09 -21.32 -10.28
N PHE A 369 7.77 -20.80 -9.10
CA PHE A 369 8.69 -20.67 -7.98
C PHE A 369 8.60 -21.86 -7.02
N ALA A 370 7.79 -22.87 -7.32
CA ALA A 370 7.45 -24.02 -6.47
C ALA A 370 6.86 -23.61 -5.11
N PHE A 371 5.98 -22.60 -5.14
CA PHE A 371 5.12 -22.22 -4.03
C PHE A 371 3.72 -22.76 -4.25
N ALA A 372 3.14 -23.35 -3.20
CA ALA A 372 1.70 -23.61 -3.16
C ALA A 372 0.94 -22.29 -3.01
N THR A 373 -0.31 -22.26 -3.48
CA THR A 373 -1.21 -21.14 -3.25
C THR A 373 -2.46 -21.61 -2.53
N ARG A 374 -2.97 -20.76 -1.65
CA ARG A 374 -4.27 -20.93 -0.99
C ARG A 374 -4.96 -19.59 -0.90
N ALA A 375 -6.28 -19.58 -0.90
CA ALA A 375 -7.05 -18.35 -0.82
C ALA A 375 -8.20 -18.47 0.19
N TYR A 376 -8.39 -17.43 0.98
CA TYR A 376 -9.60 -17.17 1.77
C TYR A 376 -10.29 -15.97 1.13
N LEU A 377 -11.33 -16.25 0.32
CA LEU A 377 -12.06 -15.23 -0.43
C LEU A 377 -13.50 -15.15 0.04
N GLU A 378 -14.12 -13.97 -0.17
CA GLU A 378 -15.54 -13.75 0.09
C GLU A 378 -15.88 -14.19 1.53
N ASP A 379 -16.91 -15.00 1.73
CA ASP A 379 -17.38 -15.45 3.06
C ASP A 379 -16.31 -16.18 3.91
N ALA A 380 -15.24 -16.70 3.29
CA ALA A 380 -14.15 -17.37 4.00
C ALA A 380 -13.11 -16.39 4.60
N ALA A 381 -13.07 -15.14 4.14
CA ALA A 381 -12.13 -14.11 4.58
C ALA A 381 -12.59 -13.42 5.88
N GLN A 382 -12.92 -14.23 6.89
CA GLN A 382 -13.37 -13.77 8.20
C GLN A 382 -12.20 -13.34 9.07
N ARG A 383 -12.48 -12.46 10.04
CA ARG A 383 -11.52 -12.00 11.04
C ARG A 383 -10.93 -13.14 11.84
N THR A 384 -11.75 -14.13 12.18
CA THR A 384 -11.33 -15.36 12.89
C THR A 384 -10.41 -16.23 12.03
N THR A 385 -10.64 -16.31 10.72
CA THR A 385 -9.75 -16.99 9.77
C THR A 385 -8.38 -16.31 9.73
N LEU A 386 -8.36 -14.97 9.68
CA LEU A 386 -7.11 -14.22 9.71
C LEU A 386 -6.35 -14.42 11.03
N ASP A 387 -7.04 -14.39 12.18
CA ASP A 387 -6.43 -14.68 13.49
C ASP A 387 -5.82 -16.10 13.53
N ARG A 388 -6.57 -17.12 13.10
CA ARG A 388 -6.09 -18.51 13.02
C ARG A 388 -4.85 -18.64 12.12
N LEU A 389 -4.86 -17.96 10.98
CA LEU A 389 -3.72 -17.93 10.06
C LEU A 389 -2.47 -17.32 10.70
N LEU A 390 -2.62 -16.16 11.36
CA LEU A 390 -1.50 -15.48 12.01
C LEU A 390 -1.01 -16.21 13.27
N ARG A 391 -1.85 -17.04 13.90
CA ARG A 391 -1.46 -17.99 14.96
C ARG A 391 -0.82 -19.29 14.43
N GLY A 392 -0.72 -19.47 13.11
CA GLY A 392 -0.15 -20.66 12.49
C GLY A 392 -1.06 -21.89 12.54
N GLN A 393 -2.33 -21.75 12.94
CA GLN A 393 -3.29 -22.85 13.01
C GLN A 393 -3.76 -23.31 11.63
N GLU A 394 -3.60 -22.44 10.63
CA GLU A 394 -3.81 -22.74 9.22
C GLU A 394 -2.50 -23.11 8.52
N GLY A 395 -1.41 -23.37 9.25
CA GLY A 395 -0.06 -23.43 8.69
C GLY A 395 0.64 -22.07 8.70
N GLN A 396 1.91 -22.07 8.31
CA GLN A 396 2.80 -20.90 8.40
C GLN A 396 3.30 -20.51 7.00
N PRO A 397 2.48 -19.81 6.19
CA PRO A 397 2.89 -19.41 4.85
C PRO A 397 4.02 -18.38 4.92
N ALA A 398 4.94 -18.43 3.96
CA ALA A 398 6.01 -17.45 3.85
C ALA A 398 5.49 -16.07 3.41
N VAL A 399 4.42 -16.03 2.60
CA VAL A 399 3.83 -14.79 2.11
C VAL A 399 2.32 -14.76 2.34
N LEU A 400 1.82 -13.66 2.89
CA LEU A 400 0.39 -13.32 2.96
C LEU A 400 0.12 -12.12 2.05
N PHE A 401 -0.75 -12.29 1.06
CA PHE A 401 -1.27 -11.20 0.23
C PHE A 401 -2.71 -10.91 0.62
N SER A 402 -2.99 -9.74 1.19
CA SER A 402 -4.33 -9.29 1.53
C SER A 402 -4.79 -8.19 0.59
N ALA A 403 -6.01 -8.26 0.07
CA ALA A 403 -6.63 -7.15 -0.65
C ALA A 403 -8.07 -6.92 -0.19
N GLY A 404 -8.41 -5.66 0.08
CA GLY A 404 -9.75 -5.28 0.51
C GLY A 404 -9.76 -3.91 1.17
N HIS A 405 -10.74 -3.69 2.05
CA HIS A 405 -10.91 -2.42 2.73
C HIS A 405 -9.94 -2.21 3.90
N GLY A 406 -9.37 -1.01 3.95
CA GLY A 406 -8.70 -0.49 5.13
C GLY A 406 -9.64 0.43 5.90
N ILE A 407 -9.67 0.29 7.23
CA ILE A 407 -10.45 1.16 8.10
C ILE A 407 -9.90 2.58 8.02
N ASP A 408 -10.78 3.49 7.62
CA ASP A 408 -10.54 4.91 7.55
C ASP A 408 -11.39 5.56 8.65
N LEU A 409 -10.79 6.06 9.72
CA LEU A 409 -11.45 6.72 10.86
C LEU A 409 -11.33 8.24 10.77
N PRO A 410 -12.33 9.01 11.24
CA PRO A 410 -12.27 10.47 11.13
C PRO A 410 -11.10 11.03 11.93
N ARG A 411 -10.55 12.18 11.52
CA ARG A 411 -9.42 12.86 12.19
C ARG A 411 -9.57 12.96 13.72
N HIS A 412 -10.80 13.15 14.20
CA HIS A 412 -11.13 13.36 15.61
C HIS A 412 -11.58 12.08 16.33
N HIS A 413 -11.55 10.93 15.66
CA HIS A 413 -11.91 9.66 16.27
C HIS A 413 -10.86 9.26 17.32
N PRO A 414 -11.25 8.85 18.53
CA PRO A 414 -10.30 8.52 19.60
C PRO A 414 -9.35 7.38 19.22
N ASP A 415 -9.83 6.41 18.43
CA ASP A 415 -9.03 5.24 18.02
C ASP A 415 -8.24 5.44 16.72
N LEU A 416 -8.19 6.64 16.14
CA LEU A 416 -7.54 6.88 14.84
C LEU A 416 -6.12 6.31 14.80
N LEU A 417 -5.27 6.69 15.76
CA LEU A 417 -3.87 6.26 15.80
C LEU A 417 -3.73 4.74 16.04
N ALA A 418 -4.71 4.13 16.71
CA ALA A 418 -4.68 2.72 17.07
C ALA A 418 -5.21 1.80 15.96
N GLN A 419 -6.17 2.27 15.16
CA GLN A 419 -6.98 1.41 14.28
C GLN A 419 -7.05 1.86 12.81
N GLN A 420 -6.51 3.04 12.45
CA GLN A 420 -6.41 3.43 11.04
C GLN A 420 -5.63 2.37 10.26
N GLY A 421 -6.16 1.95 9.10
CA GLY A 421 -5.56 0.93 8.26
C GLY A 421 -5.81 -0.51 8.71
N ALA A 422 -6.63 -0.74 9.75
CA ALA A 422 -7.10 -2.08 10.11
C ALA A 422 -7.84 -2.74 8.92
N LEU A 423 -7.82 -4.07 8.84
CA LEU A 423 -8.37 -4.80 7.70
C LEU A 423 -9.83 -5.15 7.95
N LEU A 424 -10.75 -4.62 7.13
CA LEU A 424 -12.16 -5.00 7.19
C LEU A 424 -12.35 -6.41 6.63
N CYS A 425 -12.96 -7.29 7.41
CA CYS A 425 -13.17 -8.70 7.05
C CYS A 425 -14.61 -8.98 6.60
N SER A 426 -14.86 -10.18 6.11
CA SER A 426 -16.18 -10.61 5.59
C SER A 426 -17.26 -10.77 6.66
N ASP A 427 -16.90 -10.64 7.94
CA ASP A 427 -17.87 -10.57 9.05
C ASP A 427 -18.85 -9.40 8.89
N TRP A 428 -18.43 -8.32 8.22
CA TRP A 428 -19.36 -7.25 7.83
C TRP A 428 -20.17 -7.68 6.61
N SER A 429 -21.49 -7.51 6.67
CA SER A 429 -22.41 -7.97 5.61
C SER A 429 -22.35 -7.17 4.29
N GLY A 430 -21.60 -6.07 4.23
CA GLY A 430 -21.62 -5.11 3.13
C GLY A 430 -22.67 -4.01 3.23
N TYR A 431 -23.55 -4.08 4.24
CA TYR A 431 -24.57 -3.06 4.48
C TYR A 431 -24.49 -2.49 5.90
N GLY A 432 -24.79 -1.19 6.02
CA GLY A 432 -24.86 -0.48 7.29
C GLY A 432 -23.50 -0.20 7.93
N LEU A 433 -23.52 0.18 9.21
CA LEU A 433 -22.31 0.51 9.95
C LEU A 433 -21.51 -0.77 10.28
N ALA A 434 -20.22 -0.77 9.97
CA ALA A 434 -19.33 -1.81 10.48
C ALA A 434 -19.05 -1.57 11.97
N ARG A 435 -18.88 -2.66 12.72
CA ARG A 435 -18.56 -2.65 14.13
C ARG A 435 -17.14 -3.15 14.33
N ARG A 436 -16.59 -2.91 15.52
CA ARG A 436 -15.21 -3.30 15.86
C ARG A 436 -14.94 -4.79 15.63
N GLU A 437 -15.93 -5.65 15.84
CA GLU A 437 -15.83 -7.08 15.58
C GLU A 437 -15.62 -7.46 14.11
N HIS A 438 -15.86 -6.56 13.16
CA HIS A 438 -15.75 -6.84 11.73
C HIS A 438 -14.36 -6.59 11.13
N TRP A 439 -13.43 -5.97 11.85
CA TRP A 439 -12.09 -5.68 11.33
C TRP A 439 -10.98 -6.18 12.25
N PHE A 440 -9.83 -6.45 11.63
CA PHE A 440 -8.62 -6.94 12.29
C PHE A 440 -7.60 -5.82 12.46
N THR A 441 -7.17 -5.56 13.70
CA THR A 441 -6.16 -4.55 14.06
C THR A 441 -4.92 -5.20 14.70
N GLY A 442 -3.84 -4.42 14.86
CA GLY A 442 -2.67 -4.86 15.61
C GLY A 442 -2.93 -5.25 17.07
N ASP A 443 -4.04 -4.83 17.68
CA ASP A 443 -4.45 -5.28 19.02
C ASP A 443 -5.12 -6.65 19.01
N ASP A 444 -5.63 -7.11 17.86
CA ASP A 444 -6.15 -8.47 17.70
C ASP A 444 -5.00 -9.48 17.48
N LEU A 445 -3.79 -9.00 17.15
CA LEU A 445 -2.62 -9.86 16.98
C LEU A 445 -2.20 -10.46 18.32
N ALA A 446 -2.44 -11.76 18.45
CA ALA A 446 -2.16 -12.52 19.66
C ALA A 446 -0.69 -12.45 20.11
N GLU A 447 -0.45 -12.60 21.42
CA GLU A 447 0.91 -12.64 21.96
C GLU A 447 1.73 -13.83 21.44
N ASP A 448 1.05 -14.94 21.13
CA ASP A 448 1.59 -16.19 20.60
C ASP A 448 1.54 -16.29 19.07
N ALA A 449 1.31 -15.17 18.36
CA ALA A 449 1.27 -15.13 16.91
C ALA A 449 2.54 -15.74 16.27
N GLN A 450 2.36 -16.56 15.24
CA GLN A 450 3.39 -17.33 14.54
C GLN A 450 3.77 -16.67 13.21
N VAL A 451 4.08 -15.37 13.27
CA VAL A 451 4.38 -14.53 12.09
C VAL A 451 5.87 -14.36 11.81
N GLU A 452 6.74 -14.98 12.62
CA GLU A 452 8.19 -14.87 12.44
C GLU A 452 8.63 -15.33 11.05
N GLY A 453 9.33 -14.46 10.29
CA GLY A 453 9.76 -14.75 8.92
C GLY A 453 8.74 -14.42 7.82
N MET A 454 7.51 -14.06 8.18
CA MET A 454 6.45 -13.74 7.21
C MET A 454 6.75 -12.44 6.46
N ILE A 455 6.40 -12.41 5.18
CA ILE A 455 6.24 -11.17 4.40
C ILE A 455 4.76 -10.96 4.15
N ALA A 456 4.23 -9.79 4.51
CA ALA A 456 2.85 -9.41 4.23
C ALA A 456 2.80 -8.36 3.11
N VAL A 457 1.91 -8.56 2.14
CA VAL A 457 1.56 -7.57 1.11
C VAL A 457 0.11 -7.17 1.36
N VAL A 458 -0.14 -5.91 1.66
CA VAL A 458 -1.43 -5.39 2.14
C VAL A 458 -1.93 -4.31 1.17
N PHE A 459 -2.83 -4.71 0.29
CA PHE A 459 -3.60 -3.83 -0.56
C PHE A 459 -4.86 -3.35 0.18
N ALA A 460 -4.70 -2.30 0.99
CA ALA A 460 -5.79 -1.66 1.73
C ALA A 460 -5.43 -0.18 1.99
N CYS A 461 -6.44 0.70 2.03
CA CYS A 461 -6.23 2.09 2.41
C CYS A 461 -5.60 2.20 3.79
N PHE A 462 -4.56 3.03 3.91
CA PHE A 462 -3.83 3.26 5.15
C PHE A 462 -3.18 2.01 5.78
N GLY A 463 -3.11 0.89 5.05
CA GLY A 463 -2.65 -0.40 5.59
C GLY A 463 -1.21 -0.39 6.12
N VAL A 464 -0.38 0.57 5.69
CA VAL A 464 0.97 0.77 6.24
C VAL A 464 1.18 2.12 6.93
N GLY A 465 0.28 3.08 6.78
CA GLY A 465 0.45 4.40 7.38
C GLY A 465 -0.70 5.35 7.09
N CYS A 466 -0.56 6.59 7.53
CA CYS A 466 -1.49 7.69 7.23
C CYS A 466 -0.69 9.00 7.17
N PRO A 467 -0.76 9.79 6.09
CA PRO A 467 -0.19 11.13 6.09
C PRO A 467 -1.03 12.09 6.94
N GLN A 468 -0.44 13.21 7.34
CA GLN A 468 -1.16 14.24 8.09
C GLN A 468 -2.28 14.89 7.24
N TYR A 469 -1.99 15.09 5.96
CA TYR A 469 -2.86 15.77 5.01
C TYR A 469 -3.18 14.88 3.85
N ASP A 470 -4.34 15.14 3.26
CA ASP A 470 -4.82 14.45 2.09
C ASP A 470 -3.93 14.68 0.86
N SER A 471 -3.34 13.60 0.35
CA SER A 471 -2.54 13.61 -0.88
C SER A 471 -3.38 13.77 -2.15
N PHE A 472 -4.69 13.47 -2.08
CA PHE A 472 -5.63 13.60 -3.19
C PHE A 472 -6.49 14.87 -3.04
N ARG A 473 -5.88 15.97 -2.63
CA ARG A 473 -6.53 17.29 -2.58
C ARG A 473 -6.81 17.86 -3.98
N THR A 474 -8.04 18.29 -4.19
CA THR A 474 -8.58 18.80 -5.45
C THR A 474 -8.60 20.33 -5.60
N HIS A 475 -8.56 21.09 -4.50
CA HIS A 475 -8.58 22.56 -4.54
C HIS A 475 -7.38 23.13 -3.78
N ARG A 476 -6.40 23.71 -4.50
CA ARG A 476 -5.18 24.30 -3.90
C ARG A 476 -5.41 25.63 -3.17
N ASP A 477 -6.54 26.27 -3.40
CA ASP A 477 -6.91 27.52 -2.74
C ASP A 477 -7.55 27.30 -1.36
N GLU A 478 -8.06 26.09 -1.09
CA GLU A 478 -8.65 25.72 0.20
C GLU A 478 -7.63 25.09 1.13
N PRO A 479 -7.60 25.31 2.45
CA PRO A 479 -6.66 24.64 3.34
C PRO A 479 -6.62 23.11 3.15
N PRO A 480 -5.43 22.46 3.18
CA PRO A 480 -5.34 21.03 2.97
C PRO A 480 -6.18 20.26 3.99
N THR A 481 -6.97 19.29 3.52
CA THR A 481 -7.78 18.43 4.39
C THR A 481 -6.85 17.62 5.28
N SER A 482 -6.96 17.82 6.60
CA SER A 482 -6.19 17.05 7.59
C SER A 482 -6.86 15.71 7.82
N LEU A 483 -6.14 14.63 7.54
CA LEU A 483 -6.57 13.25 7.78
C LEU A 483 -6.26 12.82 9.21
N ALA A 484 -5.13 13.29 9.74
CA ALA A 484 -4.59 12.89 11.04
C ALA A 484 -3.95 14.07 11.76
N PRO A 485 -3.75 14.00 13.09
CA PRO A 485 -3.02 15.04 13.83
C PRO A 485 -1.57 15.20 13.34
N TYR A 486 -0.93 14.11 12.92
CA TYR A 486 0.41 14.04 12.32
C TYR A 486 0.50 12.78 11.46
N ALA A 487 1.53 12.67 10.61
CA ALA A 487 1.76 11.46 9.83
C ALA A 487 2.25 10.30 10.72
N PHE A 488 1.74 9.08 10.54
CA PHE A 488 2.11 7.91 11.33
C PHE A 488 2.13 6.62 10.50
N VAL A 489 2.81 5.58 11.02
CA VAL A 489 2.77 4.21 10.49
C VAL A 489 1.62 3.46 11.18
N ALA A 490 0.80 2.69 10.44
CA ALA A 490 -0.35 1.99 11.00
C ALA A 490 0.05 0.95 12.06
N GLN A 491 -0.79 0.68 13.06
CA GLN A 491 -0.40 -0.21 14.18
C GLN A 491 -0.28 -1.69 13.80
N LEU A 492 -1.14 -2.20 12.91
CA LEU A 492 -1.09 -3.61 12.48
C LEU A 492 0.30 -4.03 11.94
N PRO A 493 0.90 -3.33 10.96
CA PRO A 493 2.23 -3.69 10.49
C PRO A 493 3.33 -3.51 11.55
N GLN A 494 3.22 -2.51 12.44
CA GLN A 494 4.17 -2.40 13.56
C GLN A 494 4.15 -3.64 14.45
N ARG A 495 2.96 -4.15 14.78
CA ARG A 495 2.80 -5.35 15.61
C ARG A 495 3.29 -6.60 14.88
N LEU A 496 3.03 -6.74 13.58
CA LEU A 496 3.57 -7.85 12.78
C LEU A 496 5.11 -7.87 12.79
N LEU A 497 5.74 -6.73 12.51
CA LEU A 497 7.20 -6.60 12.47
C LEU A 497 7.82 -6.83 13.86
N GLU A 498 7.19 -6.30 14.92
CA GLU A 498 7.61 -6.54 16.31
C GLU A 498 7.58 -8.03 16.68
N ARG A 499 6.59 -8.77 16.17
CA ARG A 499 6.44 -10.22 16.37
C ARG A 499 7.30 -11.07 15.42
N GLY A 500 8.17 -10.44 14.64
CA GLY A 500 9.18 -11.13 13.84
C GLY A 500 8.84 -11.30 12.35
N ALA A 501 7.71 -10.76 11.87
CA ALA A 501 7.53 -10.62 10.42
C ALA A 501 8.69 -9.79 9.85
N LEU A 502 9.18 -10.15 8.66
CA LEU A 502 10.36 -9.51 8.07
C LEU A 502 9.99 -8.22 7.35
N ALA A 503 8.80 -8.17 6.76
CA ALA A 503 8.33 -6.99 6.06
C ALA A 503 6.81 -6.92 5.91
N VAL A 504 6.32 -5.69 5.77
CA VAL A 504 4.97 -5.39 5.32
C VAL A 504 5.04 -4.37 4.18
N ILE A 505 4.47 -4.71 3.02
CA ILE A 505 4.41 -3.85 1.83
C ILE A 505 2.95 -3.43 1.65
N GLY A 506 2.67 -2.13 1.47
CA GLY A 506 1.28 -1.68 1.28
C GLY A 506 1.16 -0.17 1.13
N HIS A 507 -0.04 0.39 1.35
CA HIS A 507 -0.32 1.82 1.14
C HIS A 507 -0.31 2.68 2.41
N VAL A 508 0.37 3.81 2.35
CA VAL A 508 0.38 4.85 3.41
C VAL A 508 -0.84 5.77 3.32
N ASP A 509 -1.50 5.85 2.18
CA ASP A 509 -2.68 6.69 1.97
C ASP A 509 -3.81 5.81 1.42
N ARG A 510 -4.75 6.39 0.70
CA ARG A 510 -5.80 5.66 0.02
C ARG A 510 -5.24 4.82 -1.13
N ALA A 511 -5.65 3.56 -1.16
CA ALA A 511 -5.46 2.60 -2.23
C ALA A 511 -6.63 2.65 -3.20
N TRP A 512 -6.35 2.59 -4.50
CA TRP A 512 -7.34 2.64 -5.55
C TRP A 512 -7.18 1.49 -6.56
N SER A 513 -8.24 1.19 -7.31
CA SER A 513 -8.23 0.21 -8.40
C SER A 513 -7.20 0.51 -9.49
N TYR A 514 -6.75 1.77 -9.62
CA TYR A 514 -5.65 2.21 -10.52
C TYR A 514 -4.35 1.41 -10.36
N ALA A 515 -4.18 0.72 -9.24
CA ALA A 515 -3.09 -0.22 -9.02
C ALA A 515 -3.07 -1.41 -9.98
N PHE A 516 -4.25 -1.87 -10.41
CA PHE A 516 -4.45 -3.09 -11.20
C PHE A 516 -5.49 -2.93 -12.33
N ARG A 517 -5.90 -1.70 -12.64
CA ARG A 517 -6.86 -1.38 -13.69
C ARG A 517 -6.50 -0.05 -14.35
N ASP A 518 -6.61 0.03 -15.68
CA ASP A 518 -6.58 1.32 -16.36
C ASP A 518 -8.01 1.85 -16.47
N GLU A 519 -8.41 2.73 -15.55
CA GLU A 519 -9.76 3.32 -15.56
C GLU A 519 -9.98 4.29 -16.73
N VAL A 520 -8.91 4.88 -17.30
CA VAL A 520 -9.01 5.81 -18.42
C VAL A 520 -9.38 5.08 -19.70
N LEU A 521 -8.75 3.91 -19.92
CA LEU A 521 -8.98 3.06 -21.08
C LEU A 521 -9.99 1.93 -20.80
N ASN A 522 -10.51 1.87 -19.57
CA ASN A 522 -11.39 0.83 -19.07
C ASN A 522 -10.84 -0.60 -19.30
N VAL A 523 -9.54 -0.78 -19.05
CA VAL A 523 -8.84 -2.07 -19.23
C VAL A 523 -8.68 -2.74 -17.86
N PRO A 524 -9.40 -3.85 -17.58
CA PRO A 524 -9.32 -4.55 -16.30
C PRO A 524 -8.07 -5.43 -16.19
N ARG A 525 -7.82 -5.99 -15.00
CA ARG A 525 -6.85 -7.08 -14.74
C ARG A 525 -5.40 -6.77 -15.16
N GLN A 526 -4.91 -5.58 -14.84
CA GLN A 526 -3.53 -5.16 -15.06
C GLN A 526 -2.64 -5.52 -13.84
N THR A 527 -2.51 -6.83 -13.55
CA THR A 527 -1.80 -7.35 -12.37
C THR A 527 -0.29 -7.49 -12.53
N GLN A 528 0.28 -7.15 -13.69
CA GLN A 528 1.68 -7.44 -14.04
C GLN A 528 2.68 -6.86 -13.02
N ALA A 529 2.38 -5.69 -12.44
CA ALA A 529 3.23 -5.10 -11.42
C ALA A 529 3.26 -5.94 -10.12
N PHE A 530 2.09 -6.42 -9.67
CA PHE A 530 2.00 -7.31 -8.52
C PHE A 530 2.62 -8.68 -8.81
N GLU A 531 2.45 -9.20 -10.02
CA GLU A 531 3.08 -10.45 -10.46
C GLU A 531 4.60 -10.36 -10.43
N ASP A 532 5.21 -9.26 -10.92
CA ASP A 532 6.66 -9.06 -10.87
C ASP A 532 7.16 -8.90 -9.44
N LEU A 533 6.48 -8.09 -8.61
CA LEU A 533 6.79 -7.93 -7.19
C LEU A 533 6.79 -9.28 -6.47
N LEU A 534 5.69 -10.03 -6.57
CA LEU A 534 5.56 -11.33 -5.92
C LEU A 534 6.57 -12.33 -6.49
N SER A 535 6.79 -12.34 -7.81
CA SER A 535 7.79 -13.21 -8.43
C SER A 535 9.18 -12.99 -7.84
N ARG A 536 9.60 -11.74 -7.64
CA ARG A 536 10.91 -11.42 -7.04
C ARG A 536 10.99 -11.83 -5.57
N ILE A 537 9.90 -11.64 -4.82
CA ILE A 537 9.81 -12.10 -3.43
C ILE A 537 9.95 -13.63 -3.38
N LEU A 538 9.19 -14.37 -4.19
CA LEU A 538 9.19 -15.83 -4.23
C LEU A 538 10.51 -16.42 -4.78
N ASP A 539 11.21 -15.69 -5.65
CA ASP A 539 12.56 -16.02 -6.12
C ASP A 539 13.65 -15.73 -5.07
N GLY A 540 13.27 -15.13 -3.92
CA GLY A 540 14.18 -14.83 -2.83
C GLY A 540 15.08 -13.62 -3.07
N LYS A 541 14.67 -12.69 -3.95
CA LYS A 541 15.33 -11.38 -4.07
C LYS A 541 15.23 -10.60 -2.76
N ARG A 542 16.14 -9.65 -2.56
CA ARG A 542 16.02 -8.72 -1.42
C ARG A 542 14.80 -7.84 -1.64
N LEU A 543 14.13 -7.45 -0.57
CA LEU A 543 12.84 -6.77 -0.71
C LEU A 543 12.94 -5.40 -1.40
N GLY A 544 14.03 -4.65 -1.19
CA GLY A 544 14.28 -3.41 -1.91
C GLY A 544 14.49 -3.61 -3.42
N GLU A 545 15.06 -4.76 -3.85
CA GLU A 545 15.14 -5.13 -5.27
C GLU A 545 13.77 -5.56 -5.80
N ALA A 546 12.96 -6.24 -4.97
CA ALA A 546 11.63 -6.67 -5.35
C ALA A 546 10.67 -5.48 -5.57
N THR A 547 10.78 -4.42 -4.77
CA THR A 547 9.94 -3.23 -4.87
C THR A 547 10.41 -2.21 -5.91
N ASP A 548 11.68 -2.25 -6.33
CA ASP A 548 12.26 -1.24 -7.23
C ASP A 548 11.50 -1.09 -8.57
N PRO A 549 11.17 -2.16 -9.33
CA PRO A 549 10.34 -2.04 -10.53
C PRO A 549 8.90 -1.63 -10.21
N PHE A 550 8.37 -2.09 -9.08
CA PHE A 550 7.01 -1.79 -8.67
C PHE A 550 6.83 -0.28 -8.41
N ASN A 551 7.80 0.33 -7.75
CA ASN A 551 7.81 1.76 -7.43
C ASN A 551 8.01 2.63 -8.68
N LEU A 552 8.56 2.10 -9.78
CA LEU A 552 8.71 2.83 -11.06
C LEU A 552 7.36 3.26 -11.66
N ARG A 553 6.26 2.61 -11.27
CA ARG A 553 4.90 3.01 -11.66
C ARG A 553 4.62 4.49 -11.36
N GLN A 554 5.19 5.03 -10.28
CA GLN A 554 5.04 6.45 -9.96
C GLN A 554 5.66 7.36 -11.04
N GLY A 555 6.81 6.98 -11.59
CA GLY A 555 7.48 7.72 -12.66
C GLY A 555 6.68 7.66 -13.97
N LEU A 556 6.21 6.47 -14.34
CA LEU A 556 5.42 6.27 -15.56
C LEU A 556 4.10 7.08 -15.52
N THR A 557 3.38 6.98 -14.42
CA THR A 557 2.12 7.71 -14.22
C THR A 557 2.34 9.23 -14.17
N ALA A 558 3.46 9.69 -13.60
CA ALA A 558 3.86 11.09 -13.66
C ALA A 558 4.05 11.58 -15.10
N VAL A 559 4.79 10.84 -15.94
CA VAL A 559 5.00 11.22 -17.36
C VAL A 559 3.68 11.37 -18.10
N HIS A 560 2.78 10.38 -18.00
CA HIS A 560 1.47 10.45 -18.64
C HIS A 560 0.65 11.64 -18.15
N LEU A 561 0.72 11.95 -16.84
CA LEU A 561 0.05 13.14 -16.29
C LEU A 561 0.62 14.42 -16.89
N VAL A 562 1.96 14.55 -17.00
CA VAL A 562 2.59 15.74 -17.60
C VAL A 562 2.16 15.93 -19.04
N GLU A 563 2.13 14.86 -19.84
CA GLU A 563 1.72 14.94 -21.24
C GLU A 563 0.29 15.44 -21.40
N LEU A 564 -0.60 15.04 -20.48
CA LEU A 564 -1.97 15.53 -20.46
C LEU A 564 -2.03 17.02 -20.07
N LEU A 565 -1.21 17.44 -19.10
CA LEU A 565 -1.10 18.82 -18.65
C LEU A 565 -0.47 19.74 -19.70
N ASP A 566 0.51 19.27 -20.48
CA ASP A 566 1.12 20.05 -21.58
C ASP A 566 0.10 20.37 -22.68
N LYS A 567 -0.88 19.49 -22.91
CA LYS A 567 -1.98 19.67 -23.87
C LYS A 567 -3.17 20.46 -23.29
N TYR A 568 -3.22 20.61 -21.96
CA TYR A 568 -4.31 21.29 -21.26
C TYR A 568 -4.60 22.72 -21.77
N PRO A 569 -3.61 23.58 -22.09
CA PRO A 569 -3.88 24.92 -22.60
C PRO A 569 -4.74 24.94 -23.88
N GLN A 570 -4.67 23.90 -24.71
CA GLN A 570 -5.44 23.74 -25.94
C GLN A 570 -6.82 23.09 -25.69
N ALA A 571 -6.96 22.38 -24.58
CA ALA A 571 -8.17 21.71 -24.13
C ALA A 571 -8.87 22.47 -22.98
N LYS A 572 -8.49 23.73 -22.73
CA LYS A 572 -9.00 24.53 -21.61
C LYS A 572 -10.52 24.69 -21.75
N ASN A 573 -11.25 24.39 -20.67
CA ASN A 573 -12.72 24.35 -20.64
C ASN A 573 -13.34 23.17 -21.41
N ASN A 574 -12.62 22.05 -21.52
CA ASN A 574 -13.18 20.77 -21.97
C ASN A 574 -13.34 19.85 -20.75
N PRO A 575 -14.53 19.80 -20.13
CA PRO A 575 -14.79 18.97 -18.95
C PRO A 575 -14.46 17.50 -19.20
N ASP A 576 -14.73 16.95 -20.38
CA ASP A 576 -14.47 15.53 -20.67
C ASP A 576 -12.96 15.24 -20.66
N TYR A 577 -12.15 16.14 -21.23
CA TYR A 577 -10.69 16.02 -21.17
C TYR A 577 -10.15 16.10 -19.74
N GLU A 578 -10.73 16.97 -18.93
CA GLU A 578 -10.32 17.23 -17.56
C GLU A 578 -10.74 16.08 -16.62
N LEU A 579 -12.00 15.66 -16.69
CA LEU A 579 -12.63 14.64 -15.85
C LEU A 579 -12.20 13.22 -16.23
N GLU A 580 -12.15 12.90 -17.52
CA GLU A 580 -11.94 11.51 -17.96
C GLU A 580 -10.46 11.19 -18.19
N ARG A 581 -9.58 12.21 -18.27
CA ARG A 581 -8.14 11.98 -18.55
C ARG A 581 -7.24 12.48 -17.44
N ILE A 582 -7.31 13.77 -17.09
CA ILE A 582 -6.39 14.35 -16.12
C ILE A 582 -6.66 13.81 -14.71
N GLY A 583 -7.92 13.86 -14.25
CA GLY A 583 -8.31 13.40 -12.90
C GLY A 583 -7.87 11.96 -12.61
N PRO A 584 -8.29 10.97 -13.42
CA PRO A 584 -7.90 9.57 -13.25
C PRO A 584 -6.38 9.34 -13.24
N ARG A 585 -5.62 10.03 -14.11
CA ARG A 585 -4.15 9.90 -14.13
C ARG A 585 -3.48 10.52 -12.91
N TRP A 586 -4.04 11.61 -12.37
CA TRP A 586 -3.55 12.18 -11.13
C TRP A 586 -3.82 11.29 -9.91
N ILE A 587 -4.97 10.61 -9.86
CA ILE A 587 -5.23 9.58 -8.83
C ILE A 587 -4.23 8.45 -8.98
N ALA A 588 -4.03 7.92 -10.20
CA ALA A 588 -3.09 6.84 -10.47
C ALA A 588 -1.65 7.19 -10.06
N PHE A 589 -1.22 8.45 -10.26
CA PHE A 589 0.09 8.93 -9.81
C PHE A 589 0.22 8.91 -8.28
N ASN A 590 -0.77 9.48 -7.57
CA ASN A 590 -0.74 9.51 -6.11
C ASN A 590 -0.86 8.11 -5.49
N ASP A 591 -1.68 7.24 -6.08
CA ASP A 591 -1.82 5.82 -5.72
C ASP A 591 -0.49 5.08 -5.88
N ALA A 592 0.16 5.18 -7.05
CA ALA A 592 1.43 4.50 -7.31
C ALA A 592 2.56 4.97 -6.40
N ARG A 593 2.57 6.25 -6.01
CA ARG A 593 3.56 6.83 -5.09
C ARG A 593 3.36 6.38 -3.64
N ALA A 594 2.14 6.03 -3.23
CA ALA A 594 1.80 5.79 -1.83
C ALA A 594 2.16 4.39 -1.31
N TYR A 595 2.77 3.54 -2.13
CA TYR A 595 3.29 2.25 -1.70
C TYR A 595 4.59 2.41 -0.91
N ALA A 596 4.71 1.66 0.19
CA ALA A 596 5.90 1.65 1.02
C ALA A 596 6.23 0.24 1.50
N LEU A 597 7.53 -0.05 1.58
CA LEU A 597 8.07 -1.18 2.30
C LEU A 597 8.36 -0.79 3.76
N LEU A 598 7.73 -1.50 4.70
CA LEU A 598 8.07 -1.46 6.11
C LEU A 598 8.93 -2.68 6.44
N GLY A 599 10.11 -2.47 7.02
CA GLY A 599 11.15 -3.48 7.19
C GLY A 599 12.48 -3.04 6.59
N ASP A 600 13.53 -3.82 6.84
CA ASP A 600 14.85 -3.65 6.24
C ASP A 600 14.81 -4.09 4.77
N PRO A 601 15.09 -3.20 3.81
CA PRO A 601 15.02 -3.53 2.38
C PRO A 601 16.02 -4.60 1.95
N ALA A 602 17.05 -4.89 2.75
CA ALA A 602 17.99 -5.94 2.43
C ALA A 602 17.52 -7.34 2.86
N VAL A 603 16.46 -7.53 3.65
CA VAL A 603 16.02 -8.91 4.01
C VAL A 603 15.48 -9.67 2.80
N ARG A 604 15.43 -10.99 2.91
CA ARG A 604 14.86 -11.92 1.91
C ARG A 604 13.75 -12.75 2.55
N ILE A 605 12.94 -13.38 1.71
CA ILE A 605 12.01 -14.41 2.15
C ILE A 605 12.76 -15.56 2.88
N VAL A 606 12.16 -16.06 3.96
CA VAL A 606 12.64 -17.23 4.69
C VAL A 606 11.63 -18.35 4.47
N ALA A 607 11.93 -19.26 3.54
CA ALA A 607 11.04 -20.34 3.16
C ALA A 607 11.83 -21.64 2.92
N ASP A 608 11.17 -22.78 3.09
CA ASP A 608 11.77 -24.10 2.89
C ASP A 608 12.55 -24.16 1.56
N LYS A 609 13.60 -24.99 1.54
CA LYS A 609 14.34 -25.22 0.30
C LYS A 609 13.38 -25.71 -0.77
N LYS A 610 13.57 -25.23 -2.00
CA LYS A 610 12.90 -25.80 -3.17
C LYS A 610 13.24 -27.29 -3.18
N GLY A 611 12.25 -28.16 -2.99
CA GLY A 611 12.47 -29.59 -3.11
C GLY A 611 12.98 -29.90 -4.51
N ASP A 612 13.90 -30.85 -4.65
CA ASP A 612 14.31 -31.43 -5.93
C ASP A 612 13.11 -32.19 -6.51
N ALA A 613 12.12 -31.46 -7.01
CA ALA A 613 11.14 -32.01 -7.94
C ALA A 613 11.91 -32.21 -9.25
N GLY A 614 12.36 -33.45 -9.48
CA GLY A 614 13.16 -33.82 -10.63
C GLY A 614 12.59 -33.32 -11.95
N ASP A 615 13.49 -33.08 -12.90
CA ASP A 615 13.25 -32.68 -14.29
C ASP A 615 12.35 -33.68 -15.03
N GLY A 616 11.06 -33.67 -14.71
CA GLY A 616 10.05 -34.57 -15.25
C GLY A 616 8.72 -33.85 -15.35
N PHE A 617 8.63 -32.87 -16.25
CA PHE A 617 7.34 -32.53 -16.85
C PHE A 617 7.05 -33.52 -18.00
N PRO A 618 5.84 -34.11 -18.08
CA PRO A 618 5.39 -34.79 -19.28
C PRO A 618 5.16 -33.84 -20.46
#